data_AF-A0A0E0EQD6-F1
#
_entry.id   AF-A0A0E0EQD6-F1
#
_cell.length_a   1.000
_cell.length_b   1.000
_cell.length_c   1.000
_cell.angle_alpha   90.00
_cell.angle_beta   90.00
_cell.angle_gamma   90.00
#
_symmetry.space_group_name_H-M   'P 1'
#
loop_
_entity.id
_entity.type
_entity.pdbx_description
1 polymer ?
#
loop_
_entity_poly.entity_id
_entity_poly.type
_entity_poly.pdbx_seq_one_letter_code
_entity_poly.pdbx_strand_id
1 'polypeptide(L)' 'MLRPNHMIMLNPAPHGKVIKKQIDDADPAMLVLLGGDLGEEEVKNILEVLKKNIDIFAWSPDEMGAGCQAKETEAAQDVR' A
#
# COMPACT_ATOMS: atom_id res chain seq x y z
N MET A 1 -19.11 -6.29 -36.42
CA MET A 1 -19.68 -6.55 -35.07
C MET A 1 -18.55 -7.05 -34.18
N LEU A 2 -18.15 -6.28 -33.17
CA LEU A 2 -17.15 -6.71 -32.18
C LEU A 2 -17.80 -6.58 -30.79
N ARG A 3 -17.85 -7.70 -30.06
CA ARG A 3 -17.88 -7.73 -28.59
C ARG A 3 -16.59 -8.45 -28.20
N PRO A 4 -15.82 -7.99 -27.20
CA PRO A 4 -16.27 -7.99 -25.80
C PRO A 4 -15.81 -6.78 -24.99
N ASN A 5 -16.72 -6.23 -24.17
CA ASN A 5 -16.36 -5.31 -23.09
C ASN A 5 -15.84 -6.16 -21.91
N HIS A 6 -14.63 -6.73 -22.04
CA HIS A 6 -13.87 -7.12 -20.87
C HIS A 6 -13.24 -5.83 -20.36
N MET A 7 -14.01 -5.10 -19.54
CA MET A 7 -13.51 -3.98 -18.79
C MET A 7 -12.27 -4.49 -18.06
N ILE A 8 -11.09 -4.06 -18.52
CA ILE A 8 -9.86 -4.24 -17.79
C ILE A 8 -10.16 -3.63 -16.42
N MET A 9 -10.34 -4.46 -15.39
CA MET A 9 -10.41 -3.98 -14.03
C MET A 9 -9.02 -3.45 -13.72
N LEU A 10 -8.79 -2.20 -14.10
CA LEU A 10 -7.77 -1.37 -13.51
C LEU A 10 -8.14 -1.36 -12.03
N ASN A 11 -7.36 -2.08 -11.23
CA ASN A 11 -7.55 -2.16 -9.80
C ASN A 11 -7.74 -0.72 -9.30
N PRO A 12 -8.88 -0.36 -8.66
CA PRO A 12 -9.09 1.01 -8.24
C PRO A 12 -7.95 1.36 -7.29
N ALA A 13 -7.11 2.29 -7.71
CA ALA A 13 -6.12 2.86 -6.81
C ALA A 13 -6.90 3.35 -5.58
N PRO A 14 -6.45 3.03 -4.36
CA PRO A 14 -7.18 3.40 -3.15
C PRO A 14 -7.53 4.88 -3.23
N HIS A 15 -8.81 5.20 -3.12
CA HIS A 15 -9.38 6.53 -3.40
C HIS A 15 -8.96 7.61 -2.37
N GLY A 16 -7.93 7.36 -1.58
CA GLY A 16 -7.50 8.22 -0.49
C GLY A 16 -5.98 8.42 -0.47
N LYS A 17 -5.56 9.50 0.17
CA LYS A 17 -4.16 9.72 0.53
C LYS A 17 -3.67 8.51 1.32
N VAL A 18 -2.45 8.07 1.06
CA VAL A 18 -1.77 7.04 1.87
C VAL A 18 -0.49 7.62 2.45
N ILE A 19 -0.09 7.13 3.62
CA ILE A 19 1.21 7.41 4.23
C ILE A 19 2.03 6.13 4.24
N LYS A 20 3.31 6.26 3.91
CA LYS A 20 4.28 5.15 3.98
C LYS A 20 4.96 5.17 5.35
N LYS A 21 5.05 4.02 6.01
CA LYS A 21 5.74 3.89 7.30
C LYS A 21 6.58 2.62 7.34
N GLN A 22 7.75 2.71 7.96
CA GLN A 22 8.65 1.58 8.17
C GLN A 22 8.22 0.80 9.42
N ILE A 23 8.17 -0.53 9.30
CA ILE A 23 7.74 -1.42 10.39
C ILE A 23 8.85 -2.29 10.95
N ASP A 24 10.02 -2.35 10.31
CA ASP A 24 11.18 -3.03 10.87
C ASP A 24 12.40 -2.10 10.82
N ASP A 25 13.10 -1.99 11.94
CA ASP A 25 14.28 -1.13 12.07
C ASP A 25 15.55 -1.82 11.50
N ALA A 26 15.54 -3.15 11.36
CA ALA A 26 16.62 -3.93 10.75
C ALA A 26 16.55 -3.99 9.22
N ASP A 27 15.34 -4.02 8.65
CA ASP A 27 15.07 -3.98 7.21
C ASP A 27 14.31 -2.70 6.79
N PRO A 28 15.00 -1.69 6.21
CA PRO A 28 14.35 -0.49 5.72
C PRO A 28 13.41 -0.71 4.53
N ALA A 29 13.44 -1.89 3.88
CA ALA A 29 12.52 -2.23 2.81
C ALA A 29 11.13 -2.68 3.33
N MET A 30 11.00 -3.06 4.60
CA MET A 30 9.72 -3.42 5.20
C MET A 30 8.86 -2.17 5.49
N LEU A 31 8.01 -1.85 4.52
CA LEU A 31 7.10 -0.70 4.53
C LEU A 31 5.64 -1.13 4.54
N VAL A 32 4.81 -0.34 5.24
CA VAL A 32 3.34 -0.44 5.18
C VAL A 32 2.74 0.86 4.67
N LEU A 33 1.61 0.73 3.97
CA LEU A 33 0.79 1.85 3.52
C LEU A 33 -0.40 1.98 4.47
N LEU A 34 -0.52 3.12 5.15
CA LEU A 34 -1.66 3.44 6.00
C LEU A 34 -2.53 4.52 5.35
N GLY A 35 -3.80 4.58 5.73
CA GLY A 35 -4.68 5.68 5.32
C GLY A 35 -4.12 7.03 5.77
N GLY A 36 -4.12 8.00 4.87
CA GLY A 36 -3.60 9.35 5.10
C GLY A 36 -4.51 10.26 5.93
N ASP A 37 -5.71 9.77 6.27
CA ASP A 37 -6.68 10.44 7.16
C ASP A 37 -6.50 10.02 8.63
N LEU A 38 -5.63 9.04 8.91
CA LEU A 38 -5.37 8.60 10.28
C LEU A 38 -4.61 9.68 11.06
N GLY A 39 -5.07 9.94 12.29
CA GLY A 39 -4.38 10.80 13.25
C GLY A 39 -3.05 10.20 13.73
N GLU A 40 -2.18 11.04 14.28
CA GLU A 40 -0.83 10.62 14.71
C GLU A 40 -0.84 9.53 15.78
N GLU A 41 -1.79 9.60 16.72
CA GLU A 41 -1.95 8.60 17.79
C GLU A 41 -2.38 7.24 17.22
N GLU A 42 -3.34 7.23 16.30
CA GLU A 42 -3.81 6.02 15.61
C GLU A 42 -2.68 5.37 14.81
N VAL A 43 -1.93 6.18 14.04
CA VAL A 43 -0.77 5.73 13.29
C VAL A 43 0.27 5.10 14.22
N LYS A 44 0.55 5.74 15.36
CA LYS A 44 1.51 5.22 16.34
C LYS A 44 1.05 3.89 16.94
N ASN A 45 -0.22 3.79 17.35
CA ASN A 45 -0.77 2.56 17.94
C ASN A 45 -0.72 1.38 16.95
N ILE A 46 -1.11 1.62 15.70
CA ILE A 46 -1.03 0.63 14.62
C ILE A 46 0.43 0.19 14.42
N LEU A 47 1.37 1.13 14.33
CA LEU A 47 2.78 0.81 14.14
C LEU A 47 3.38 0.02 15.30
N GLU A 48 3.01 0.31 16.55
CA GLU A 48 3.47 -0.45 17.70
C GLU A 48 3.00 -1.91 17.65
N VAL A 49 1.75 -2.15 17.22
CA VAL A 49 1.24 -3.52 17.04
C VAL A 49 1.97 -4.20 15.89
N LEU A 50 2.13 -3.54 14.74
CA LEU A 50 2.80 -4.14 13.58
C LEU A 50 4.27 -4.47 13.89
N LYS A 51 5.01 -3.57 14.53
CA LYS A 51 6.41 -3.76 14.95
C LYS A 51 6.59 -4.95 15.90
N LYS A 52 5.63 -5.20 16.78
CA LYS A 52 5.67 -6.33 17.74
C LYS A 52 5.31 -7.68 17.12
N ASN A 53 4.72 -7.68 15.93
CA ASN A 53 4.13 -8.85 15.29
C ASN A 53 4.59 -9.02 13.84
N ILE A 54 5.78 -8.52 13.49
CA ILE A 54 6.33 -8.57 12.12
C ILE A 54 6.41 -10.01 11.58
N ASP A 55 6.58 -10.97 12.46
CA ASP A 55 6.67 -12.41 12.23
C ASP A 55 5.30 -13.07 11.95
N ILE A 56 4.19 -12.38 12.23
CA ILE A 56 2.83 -12.90 11.98
C ILE A 56 2.42 -12.71 10.51
N PHE A 57 2.90 -11.65 9.86
CA PHE A 57 2.56 -11.35 8.47
C PHE A 57 3.44 -12.14 7.51
N ALA A 58 3.27 -13.47 7.53
CA ALA A 58 3.96 -14.42 6.65
C ALA A 58 3.26 -14.53 5.28
N TRP A 59 2.98 -13.41 4.63
CA TRP A 59 2.58 -13.43 3.22
C TRP A 59 3.71 -12.90 2.37
N SER A 60 4.36 -13.82 1.68
CA SER A 60 5.30 -13.52 0.61
C SER A 60 4.54 -12.80 -0.53
N PRO A 61 5.17 -11.91 -1.30
CA PRO A 61 4.55 -11.33 -2.50
C PRO A 61 4.02 -12.39 -3.49
N ASP A 62 4.59 -13.59 -3.45
CA ASP A 62 4.13 -14.77 -4.22
C ASP A 62 2.85 -15.39 -3.66
N GLU A 63 2.58 -15.28 -2.36
CA GLU A 63 1.37 -15.76 -1.68
C GLU A 63 0.23 -14.73 -1.75
N MET A 64 0.57 -13.43 -1.76
CA MET A 64 -0.36 -12.34 -2.02
C MET A 64 -0.47 -12.12 -3.54
N GLY A 65 -1.32 -12.92 -4.20
CA GLY A 65 -1.45 -12.97 -5.66
C GLY A 65 -1.29 -11.62 -6.36
N ALA A 66 -0.57 -11.61 -7.48
CA ALA A 66 0.05 -10.47 -8.18
C ALA A 66 -0.78 -9.18 -8.44
N GLY A 67 -2.06 -9.14 -8.07
CA GLY A 67 -2.93 -7.97 -8.17
C GLY A 67 -2.70 -6.87 -7.12
N CYS A 68 -1.99 -7.14 -6.02
CA CYS A 68 -1.85 -6.18 -4.91
C CYS A 68 -0.72 -5.15 -5.07
N GLN A 69 0.02 -5.15 -6.18
CA GLN A 69 1.07 -4.15 -6.38
C GLN A 69 0.48 -2.74 -6.55
N ALA A 70 0.58 -1.93 -5.49
CA ALA A 70 0.37 -0.50 -5.56
C ALA A 70 1.44 0.10 -6.49
N LYS A 71 1.02 0.48 -7.71
CA LYS A 71 1.86 1.26 -8.62
C LYS A 71 1.95 2.66 -8.03
N GLU A 72 3.16 3.06 -7.64
CA GLU A 72 3.45 4.41 -7.20
C GLU A 72 3.40 5.34 -8.41
N THR A 73 2.41 6.24 -8.45
CA THR A 73 2.31 7.24 -9.51
C THR A 73 3.14 8.46 -9.09
N GLU A 74 4.26 8.65 -9.77
CA GLU A 74 5.07 9.86 -9.71
C GLU A 74 4.20 11.06 -10.16
N ALA A 75 4.10 12.08 -9.32
CA ALA A 75 3.32 13.28 -9.60
C ALA A 75 3.98 14.05 -10.75
N ALA A 76 3.28 14.13 -11.89
CA ALA A 76 3.61 15.04 -12.96
C ALA A 76 3.59 16.48 -12.42
N GLN A 77 4.76 17.14 -12.43
CA GLN A 77 4.83 18.58 -12.25
C GLN A 77 4.42 19.25 -13.57
N ASP A 78 3.22 19.81 -13.60
CA ASP A 78 2.75 20.75 -14.62
C ASP A 78 3.39 22.12 -14.32
N VAL A 79 4.45 22.47 -15.06
CA VAL A 79 5.01 23.83 -15.11
C VAL A 79 4.36 24.53 -16.31
N ARG A 80 3.58 25.57 -16.02
CA ARG A 80 3.06 26.52 -17.00
C ARG A 80 4.13 27.50 -17.47
#